data_AF-A0A9P5VJG9-F1
#
_entry.id   AF-A0A9P5VJG9-F1
#
_cell.length_a   1.000
_cell.length_b   1.000
_cell.length_c   1.000
_cell.angle_alpha   90.00
_cell.angle_beta   90.00
_cell.angle_gamma   90.00
#
_symmetry.space_group_name_H-M   'P 1'
#
loop_
_entity.id
_entity.type
_entity.pdbx_description
1 polymer ?
#
loop_
_entity_poly.entity_id
_entity_poly.type
_entity_poly.pdbx_seq_one_letter_code
_entity_poly.pdbx_strand_id
1 'polypeptide(L)'
;MFGAGSQYSIIQWGFVLGAVLPIPIWLLCRRYPHIEWLQKIHLPVLLAATSNMPPAQAYFYPNGILLGFIFMWYLRRYKNEWWKRYNYVTSAAMDTGVALSGLACYFLLQVKKIIQSCTKGTRLVTLD
;
A
#
# COMPACT_ATOMS: atom_id res chain seq x y z
N MET A 1 15.74 6.37 26.77
CA MET A 1 15.24 6.26 25.37
C MET A 1 13.72 6.19 25.29
N PHE A 2 12.99 5.71 26.31
CA PHE A 2 11.51 5.67 26.35
C PHE A 2 10.91 6.51 27.50
N GLY A 3 11.55 7.64 27.85
CA GLY A 3 11.11 8.53 28.94
C GLY A 3 10.32 9.75 28.43
N ALA A 4 9.56 10.38 29.32
CA ALA A 4 8.75 11.58 29.04
C ALA A 4 9.63 12.73 28.50
N GLY A 5 9.54 13.00 27.19
CA GLY A 5 10.34 13.99 26.47
C GLY A 5 11.19 13.45 25.31
N SER A 6 11.25 12.12 25.09
CA SER A 6 11.96 11.51 23.97
C SER A 6 11.06 11.24 22.76
N GLN A 7 11.60 11.32 21.54
CA GLN A 7 10.90 11.04 20.26
C GLN A 7 10.16 9.68 20.23
N TYR A 8 10.64 8.69 20.99
CA TYR A 8 10.03 7.36 21.07
C TYR A 8 8.81 7.27 22.00
N SER A 9 8.50 8.34 22.76
CA SER A 9 7.35 8.37 23.67
C SER A 9 6.03 8.26 22.92
N ILE A 10 5.95 8.78 21.68
CA ILE A 10 4.75 8.71 20.84
C ILE A 10 4.35 7.26 20.50
N ILE A 11 5.33 6.35 20.39
CA ILE A 11 5.12 4.94 20.04
C ILE A 11 4.50 4.17 21.22
N GLN A 12 4.86 4.55 22.45
CA GLN A 12 4.26 3.97 23.67
C GLN A 12 2.77 4.31 23.77
N TRP A 13 2.40 5.53 23.40
CA TRP A 13 0.99 5.95 23.31
C TRP A 13 0.23 5.24 22.19
N GLY A 14 0.88 4.89 21.08
CA GLY A 14 0.27 4.08 20.01
C GLY A 14 -0.20 2.70 20.48
N PHE A 15 0.53 2.06 21.41
CA PHE A 15 0.14 0.76 21.98
C PHE A 15 -1.10 0.88 22.89
N VAL A 16 -1.15 1.92 23.73
CA VAL A 16 -2.31 2.21 24.58
C VAL A 16 -3.53 2.58 23.74
N LEU A 17 -3.34 3.41 22.70
CA LEU A 17 -4.38 3.78 21.76
C LEU A 17 -4.94 2.54 21.06
N GLY A 18 -4.10 1.63 20.59
CA GLY A 18 -4.51 0.36 19.97
C GLY A 18 -5.27 -0.58 20.92
N ALA A 19 -4.93 -0.60 22.20
CA ALA A 19 -5.62 -1.42 23.21
C ALA A 19 -6.97 -0.82 23.66
N VAL A 20 -7.07 0.51 23.71
CA VAL A 20 -8.29 1.21 24.13
C VAL A 20 -9.31 1.25 23.00
N LEU A 21 -8.87 1.34 21.75
CA LEU A 21 -9.74 1.44 20.58
C LEU A 21 -10.80 0.34 20.40
N PRO A 22 -10.53 -0.97 20.59
CA PRO A 22 -11.54 -2.00 20.41
C PRO A 22 -12.68 -1.92 21.44
N ILE A 23 -12.47 -1.30 22.59
CA ILE A 23 -13.40 -1.26 23.73
C ILE A 23 -14.68 -0.43 23.44
N PRO A 24 -14.61 0.85 23.02
CA PRO A 24 -15.81 1.64 22.71
C PRO A 24 -16.57 1.09 21.48
N ILE A 25 -15.88 0.44 20.55
CA ILE A 25 -16.48 -0.11 19.33
C ILE A 25 -17.23 -1.41 19.62
N TRP A 26 -16.67 -2.25 20.49
CA TRP A 26 -17.38 -3.42 21.01
C TRP A 26 -18.66 -3.01 21.74
N LEU A 27 -18.61 -1.93 22.53
CA LEU A 27 -19.78 -1.36 23.20
C LEU A 27 -20.82 -0.85 22.19
N LEU A 28 -20.39 -0.19 21.11
CA LEU A 28 -21.27 0.35 20.08
C LEU A 28 -21.93 -0.75 19.24
N CYS A 29 -21.20 -1.81 18.88
CA CYS A 29 -21.74 -3.01 18.23
C CYS A 29 -22.74 -3.76 19.12
N ARG A 30 -22.56 -3.72 20.45
CA ARG A 30 -23.51 -4.31 21.42
C ARG A 30 -24.78 -3.48 21.54
N ARG A 31 -24.71 -2.16 21.38
CA ARG A 31 -25.85 -1.23 21.54
C ARG A 31 -26.76 -1.17 20.31
N TYR A 32 -26.22 -1.38 19.10
CA TYR A 32 -26.98 -1.33 17.84
C TYR A 32 -26.90 -2.66 17.05
N PRO A 33 -27.60 -3.73 17.51
CA PRO A 33 -27.64 -5.02 16.80
C PRO A 33 -28.49 -4.99 15.52
N HIS A 34 -29.22 -3.91 15.25
CA HIS A 34 -30.23 -3.85 14.18
C HIS A 34 -29.68 -3.42 12.81
N ILE A 35 -28.39 -3.09 12.70
CA ILE A 35 -27.75 -2.63 11.46
C ILE A 35 -26.69 -3.66 11.04
N GLU A 36 -27.10 -4.67 10.26
CA GLU A 36 -26.22 -5.77 9.80
C GLU A 36 -24.99 -5.30 9.02
N TRP A 37 -25.03 -4.09 8.43
CA TRP A 37 -23.88 -3.51 7.73
C TRP A 37 -22.80 -3.02 8.68
N LEU A 38 -23.15 -2.62 9.91
CA LEU A 38 -22.20 -2.10 10.91
C LEU A 38 -21.37 -3.23 11.54
N GLN A 39 -21.90 -4.45 11.61
CA GLN A 39 -21.15 -5.64 12.05
C GLN A 39 -20.14 -6.16 11.01
N LYS A 40 -20.33 -5.84 9.72
CA LYS A 40 -19.41 -6.23 8.63
C LYS A 40 -18.24 -5.26 8.48
N ILE A 41 -18.29 -4.10 9.15
CA ILE A 41 -17.24 -3.10 9.13
C ILE A 41 -16.24 -3.46 10.23
N HIS A 42 -15.16 -4.14 9.85
CA HIS A 42 -14.03 -4.38 10.74
C HIS A 42 -13.29 -3.06 10.99
N LEU A 43 -13.67 -2.33 12.04
CA LEU A 43 -12.96 -1.11 12.44
C LEU A 43 -11.44 -1.28 12.68
N PRO A 44 -10.90 -2.45 13.09
CA PRO A 44 -9.44 -2.65 13.11
C PRO A 44 -8.81 -2.49 11.73
N VAL A 45 -9.49 -2.97 10.67
CA VAL A 45 -9.05 -2.81 9.28
C VAL A 45 -9.20 -1.35 8.83
N LEU A 46 -10.26 -0.68 9.29
CA LEU A 46 -10.51 0.72 8.97
C LEU A 46 -9.48 1.64 9.64
N LEU A 47 -9.16 1.43 10.91
CA LEU A 47 -8.08 2.16 11.58
C LEU A 47 -6.69 1.76 11.09
N ALA A 48 -6.45 0.50 10.71
CA ALA A 48 -5.21 0.11 10.06
C ALA A 48 -5.06 0.84 8.71
N ALA A 49 -6.13 0.95 7.92
CA ALA A 49 -6.15 1.73 6.68
C ALA A 49 -5.96 3.23 6.95
N THR A 50 -6.63 3.80 7.95
CA THR A 50 -6.48 5.21 8.34
C THR A 50 -5.09 5.51 8.93
N SER A 51 -4.46 4.55 9.62
CA SER A 51 -3.10 4.69 10.17
C SER A 51 -2.01 4.63 9.10
N ASN A 52 -2.28 3.98 7.96
CA ASN A 52 -1.40 4.00 6.79
C ASN A 52 -1.67 5.22 5.88
N MET A 53 -2.74 5.97 6.14
CA MET A 53 -3.13 7.14 5.34
C MET A 53 -2.22 8.38 5.48
N PRO A 54 -1.54 8.67 6.62
CA PRO A 54 -0.74 9.88 6.73
C PRO A 54 0.73 9.56 6.40
N PRO A 55 1.06 8.91 5.27
CA PRO A 55 1.63 9.65 4.13
C PRO A 55 1.54 8.89 2.78
N ALA A 56 0.58 7.99 2.60
CA ALA A 56 0.53 7.12 1.42
C ALA A 56 -0.09 7.84 0.22
N GLN A 57 0.65 7.88 -0.90
CA GLN A 57 0.20 8.53 -2.14
C GLN A 57 -1.16 7.98 -2.55
N ALA A 58 -2.13 8.88 -2.74
CA ALA A 58 -3.54 8.54 -3.00
C ALA A 58 -3.78 7.66 -4.24
N TYR A 59 -2.76 7.42 -5.07
CA TYR A 59 -2.81 6.51 -6.20
C TYR A 59 -2.70 5.02 -5.80
N PHE A 60 -2.01 4.66 -4.72
CA PHE A 60 -1.77 3.23 -4.42
C PHE A 60 -3.07 2.47 -4.08
N TYR A 61 -3.91 3.03 -3.22
CA TYR A 61 -5.16 2.42 -2.77
C TYR A 61 -6.21 2.19 -3.86
N PRO A 62 -6.59 3.17 -4.70
CA PRO A 62 -7.64 2.97 -5.70
C PRO A 62 -7.23 1.93 -6.75
N ASN A 63 -5.95 1.84 -7.11
CA ASN A 63 -5.49 0.81 -8.06
C ASN A 63 -5.55 -0.60 -7.47
N GLY A 64 -5.13 -0.77 -6.21
CA GLY A 64 -5.26 -2.05 -5.51
C GLY A 64 -6.71 -2.49 -5.36
N ILE A 65 -7.61 -1.54 -5.03
CA ILE A 65 -9.05 -1.80 -4.93
C ILE A 65 -9.65 -2.15 -6.29
N LEU A 66 -9.33 -1.39 -7.34
CA LEU A 66 -9.82 -1.64 -8.69
C LEU A 66 -9.40 -3.02 -9.19
N LEU A 67 -8.12 -3.36 -9.01
CA LEU A 67 -7.59 -4.66 -9.40
C LEU A 67 -8.23 -5.78 -8.59
N GLY A 68 -8.29 -5.65 -7.26
CA GLY A 68 -8.97 -6.61 -6.39
C GLY A 68 -10.43 -6.81 -6.78
N PHE A 69 -11.13 -5.74 -7.15
CA PHE A 69 -12.52 -5.80 -7.63
C PHE A 69 -12.62 -6.56 -8.96
N ILE A 70 -11.75 -6.30 -9.93
CA ILE A 70 -11.73 -7.01 -11.21
C ILE A 70 -11.48 -8.52 -10.98
N PHE A 71 -10.49 -8.87 -10.15
CA PHE A 71 -10.14 -10.28 -9.91
C PHE A 71 -11.19 -11.01 -9.05
N MET A 72 -11.67 -10.41 -7.96
CA MET A 72 -12.60 -11.07 -7.04
C MET A 72 -14.06 -11.03 -7.52
N TRP A 73 -14.47 -9.99 -8.25
CA TRP A 73 -15.86 -9.83 -8.68
C TRP A 73 -16.08 -10.25 -10.13
N TYR A 74 -15.27 -9.76 -11.07
CA TYR A 74 -15.48 -10.01 -12.50
C TYR A 74 -14.97 -11.41 -12.91
N LEU A 75 -13.72 -11.74 -12.62
CA LEU A 75 -13.12 -13.04 -12.96
C LEU A 75 -13.82 -14.21 -12.27
N ARG A 76 -14.19 -14.05 -11.00
CA ARG A 76 -14.92 -15.09 -10.23
C ARG A 76 -16.31 -15.37 -10.81
N ARG A 77 -17.02 -14.36 -11.33
CA ARG A 77 -18.37 -14.55 -11.91
C ARG A 77 -18.34 -15.15 -13.32
N TYR A 78 -17.41 -14.73 -14.17
CA TYR A 78 -17.42 -15.09 -15.59
C TYR A 78 -16.61 -16.36 -15.92
N LYS A 79 -15.56 -16.67 -15.15
CA LYS A 79 -14.62 -17.78 -15.46
C LYS A 79 -14.13 -18.49 -14.19
N ASN A 80 -15.06 -19.03 -13.41
CA ASN A 80 -14.78 -19.63 -12.10
C ASN A 80 -13.75 -20.77 -12.14
N GLU A 81 -13.78 -21.63 -13.16
CA GLU A 81 -12.84 -22.74 -13.32
C GLU A 81 -11.42 -22.27 -13.69
N TRP A 82 -11.30 -21.20 -14.47
CA TRP A 82 -10.00 -20.59 -14.77
C TRP A 82 -9.45 -19.87 -13.53
N TRP A 83 -10.31 -19.15 -12.80
CA TRP A 83 -9.92 -18.40 -11.61
C TRP A 83 -9.32 -19.31 -10.53
N LYS A 84 -9.95 -20.45 -10.22
CA LYS A 84 -9.42 -21.41 -9.23
C LYS A 84 -8.01 -21.92 -9.57
N ARG A 85 -7.68 -22.06 -10.86
CA ARG A 85 -6.42 -22.65 -11.31
C ARG A 85 -5.31 -21.62 -11.54
N TYR A 86 -5.65 -20.41 -11.99
CA TYR A 86 -4.67 -19.43 -12.45
C TYR A 86 -4.53 -18.18 -11.56
N ASN A 87 -5.40 -17.96 -10.56
CA ASN A 87 -5.34 -16.76 -9.72
C ASN A 87 -3.97 -16.57 -9.04
N TYR A 88 -3.35 -17.65 -8.55
CA TYR A 88 -2.00 -17.59 -7.97
C TYR A 88 -0.92 -17.25 -9.01
N VAL A 89 -1.02 -17.82 -10.22
CA VAL A 89 -0.08 -17.54 -11.31
C VAL A 89 -0.19 -16.09 -11.74
N THR A 90 -1.39 -15.53 -11.81
CA THR A 90 -1.59 -14.13 -12.17
C THR A 90 -1.06 -13.18 -11.10
N SER A 91 -1.20 -13.51 -9.80
CA SER A 91 -0.56 -12.75 -8.72
C SER A 91 0.97 -12.74 -8.88
N ALA A 92 1.57 -13.91 -9.09
CA ALA A 92 3.02 -14.03 -9.29
C ALA A 92 3.50 -13.27 -10.56
N ALA A 93 2.72 -13.29 -11.63
CA ALA A 93 3.01 -12.54 -12.85
C ALA A 93 2.98 -11.02 -12.60
N MET A 94 2.11 -10.56 -11.69
CA MET A 94 2.01 -9.14 -11.38
C MET A 94 3.18 -8.64 -10.53
N ASP A 95 3.59 -9.41 -9.52
CA ASP A 95 4.78 -9.09 -8.71
C ASP A 95 6.06 -9.08 -9.55
N THR A 96 6.21 -10.07 -10.44
CA THR A 96 7.35 -10.12 -11.37
C THR A 96 7.30 -9.00 -12.41
N GLY A 97 6.11 -8.58 -12.88
CA GLY A 97 5.93 -7.43 -13.76
C GLY A 97 6.38 -6.12 -13.12
N VAL A 98 6.04 -5.89 -11.85
CA VAL A 98 6.51 -4.71 -11.10
C VAL A 98 8.04 -4.73 -10.99
N ALA A 99 8.63 -5.86 -10.62
CA ALA A 99 10.08 -6.00 -10.53
C ALA A 99 10.79 -5.72 -11.87
N LEU A 100 10.24 -6.24 -12.98
CA LEU A 100 10.77 -6.00 -14.33
C LEU A 100 10.64 -4.53 -14.75
N SER A 101 9.51 -3.87 -14.44
CA SER A 101 9.34 -2.44 -14.73
C SER A 101 10.36 -1.58 -13.97
N GLY A 102 10.64 -1.92 -12.71
CA GLY A 102 11.66 -1.26 -11.90
C GLY A 102 13.06 -1.42 -12.49
N LEU A 103 13.40 -2.64 -12.93
CA LEU A 103 14.67 -2.93 -13.60
C LEU A 103 14.82 -2.11 -14.89
N ALA A 104 13.78 -2.07 -15.72
CA ALA A 104 13.79 -1.30 -16.96
C ALA A 104 13.96 0.21 -16.70
N CYS A 105 13.21 0.78 -15.75
CA CYS A 105 13.35 2.17 -15.34
C CYS A 105 14.76 2.49 -14.83
N TYR A 106 15.36 1.59 -14.04
CA TYR A 106 16.71 1.76 -13.55
C TYR A 106 17.72 1.85 -14.69
N PHE A 107 17.68 0.92 -15.66
CA PHE A 107 18.57 0.95 -16.81
C PHE A 107 18.42 2.24 -17.64
N LEU A 108 17.18 2.66 -17.91
CA LEU A 108 16.90 3.88 -18.67
C LEU A 108 17.45 5.13 -17.97
N LEU A 109 17.29 5.25 -16.66
CA LEU A 109 17.80 6.38 -15.90
C LEU A 109 19.33 6.36 -15.80
N GLN A 110 19.94 5.18 -15.67
CA GLN A 110 21.39 5.07 -15.55
C GLN A 110 22.10 5.49 -16.85
N VAL A 111 21.57 5.09 -18.02
CA VAL A 111 22.09 5.53 -19.32
C VAL A 111 21.94 7.04 -19.49
N LYS A 112 20.78 7.62 -19.12
CA LYS A 112 20.56 9.07 -19.17
C LYS A 112 21.54 9.83 -18.28
N LYS A 113 21.81 9.32 -17.07
CA LYS A 113 22.76 9.93 -16.12
C LYS A 113 24.18 9.89 -16.66
N ILE A 114 24.61 8.76 -17.24
CA ILE A 114 25.94 8.62 -17.85
C ILE A 114 26.12 9.63 -18.99
N ILE A 115 25.15 9.72 -19.90
CA ILE A 115 25.20 10.64 -21.04
C ILE A 115 25.28 12.09 -20.56
N GLN A 116 24.44 12.51 -19.60
CA GLN A 116 24.49 13.87 -19.06
C GLN A 116 25.82 14.19 -18.37
N SER A 117 26.43 13.20 -17.70
CA SER A 117 27.73 13.37 -17.07
C SER A 117 28.83 13.58 -18.12
N CYS A 118 28.82 12.80 -19.21
CA CYS A 118 29.75 13.00 -20.33
C CYS A 118 29.53 14.35 -21.02
N THR A 119 28.28 14.75 -21.28
CA THR A 119 27.96 16.04 -21.91
C THR A 119 28.41 17.24 -21.07
N LYS A 120 28.30 17.16 -19.73
CA LYS A 120 28.82 18.21 -18.85
C LYS A 120 30.35 18.26 -18.84
N GLY A 121 31.02 17.11 -18.87
CA GLY A 121 32.48 17.03 -18.95
C GLY A 121 33.04 17.65 -20.23
N THR A 122 32.43 17.37 -21.40
CA THR A 122 32.87 17.95 -22.67
C THR A 122 32.66 19.45 -22.75
N ARG A 123 31.61 19.99 -22.11
CA ARG A 123 31.32 21.42 -22.09
C ARG A 123 32.30 22.24 -21.24
N LEU A 124 32.94 21.62 -20.24
CA LEU A 124 33.97 22.26 -19.42
C LEU A 124 35.32 22.36 -20.15
N VAL A 125 35.66 21.39 -20.99
CA VAL A 125 36.92 21.36 -21.76
C VAL A 125 36.92 22.34 -22.95
N THR A 126 35.75 22.78 -23.41
CA THR A 126 35.63 23.74 -24.53
C THR A 126 35.56 25.22 -24.08
N LEU A 127 35.61 25.49 -22.76
CA LEU A 127 35.54 26.83 -22.19
C LEU A 127 36.86 27.34 -21.60
N ASP A 128 37.94 26.56 -21.75
CA ASP A 128 39.34 26.94 -21.51
C ASP A 128 40.09 27.01 -22.86
#